data_AF-A0A1F7WRJ1-F1
#
_entry.id   AF-A0A1F7WRJ1-F1
#
_cell.length_a   1.000
_cell.length_b   1.000
_cell.length_c   1.000
_cell.angle_alpha   90.00
_cell.angle_beta   90.00
_cell.angle_gamma   90.00
#
_symmetry.space_group_name_H-M   'P 1'
#
loop_
_entity.id
_entity.type
_entity.pdbx_description
1 polymer ?
#
loop_
_entity_poly.entity_id
_entity_poly.type
_entity_poly.pdbx_seq_one_letter_code
_entity_poly.pdbx_strand_id
1 'polypeptide(L)'
;MNIDSFYNEILKDGSFLKEVTLEEKLISDIKLESTCILITRNYIGSEDGQIGQLLMKSFFYVMSEKETKPSDIILVNRGVFLAAEGSPVLSALHDLDRSGVSIMCCGTSLNHFKVREELDLGYVSNMYDILEVLMKARKVITL
;
A
#
# COMPACT_ATOMS: atom_id res chain seq x y z
N MET A 1 -33.78 30.36 20.01
CA MET A 1 -32.39 30.27 20.52
C MET A 1 -31.48 30.62 19.35
N ASN A 2 -30.63 31.65 19.47
CA ASN A 2 -29.71 32.04 18.38
C ASN A 2 -28.59 30.98 18.29
N ILE A 3 -28.17 30.61 17.07
CA ILE A 3 -27.11 29.65 16.81
C ILE A 3 -25.83 30.04 17.56
N ASP A 4 -25.52 31.34 17.64
CA ASP A 4 -24.36 31.86 18.37
C ASP A 4 -24.46 31.62 19.89
N SER A 5 -25.68 31.60 20.43
CA SER A 5 -25.91 31.28 21.85
C SER A 5 -25.66 29.80 22.13
N PHE A 6 -26.01 28.92 21.18
CA PHE A 6 -25.78 27.48 21.27
C PHE A 6 -24.29 27.14 21.15
N TYR A 7 -23.57 27.80 20.23
CA TYR A 7 -22.11 27.69 20.12
C TYR A 7 -21.38 28.12 21.41
N ASN A 8 -21.82 29.21 22.04
CA ASN A 8 -21.20 29.70 23.29
C ASN A 8 -21.51 28.82 24.51
N GLU A 9 -22.62 28.08 24.50
CA GLU A 9 -23.00 27.14 25.56
C GLU A 9 -22.17 25.85 25.47
N ILE A 10 -21.91 25.37 24.25
CA ILE A 10 -21.03 24.21 23.96
C ILE A 10 -19.58 24.48 24.38
N LEU A 11 -19.06 25.70 24.18
CA LEU A 11 -17.67 26.04 24.54
C LEU A 11 -17.43 26.12 26.06
N LYS A 12 -18.48 26.29 26.88
CA LYS A 12 -18.37 26.32 28.34
C LYS A 12 -18.30 24.93 28.94
N ASP A 13 -18.80 23.93 28.24
CA ASP A 13 -18.73 22.53 28.65
C ASP A 13 -17.49 21.88 28.04
N GLY A 14 -16.36 21.95 28.77
CA GLY A 14 -15.08 21.39 28.35
C GLY A 14 -15.06 19.86 28.15
N SER A 15 -16.18 19.18 28.34
CA SER A 15 -16.39 17.77 27.96
C SER A 15 -16.39 17.57 26.44
N PHE A 16 -16.98 18.50 25.67
CA PHE A 16 -17.02 18.43 24.20
C PHE A 16 -15.63 18.65 23.59
N LEU A 17 -14.84 19.56 24.15
CA LEU A 17 -13.44 19.76 23.72
C LEU A 17 -12.57 18.52 23.96
N LYS A 18 -12.89 17.70 24.96
CA LYS A 18 -12.22 16.42 25.23
C LYS A 18 -12.61 15.33 24.24
N GLU A 19 -13.88 15.26 23.84
CA GLU A 19 -14.35 14.34 22.80
C GLU A 19 -13.76 14.70 21.43
N VAL A 20 -13.75 15.98 21.07
CA VAL A 20 -13.16 16.48 19.81
C VAL A 20 -11.66 16.22 19.76
N THR A 21 -10.91 16.39 20.87
CA THR A 21 -9.47 16.07 20.89
C THR A 21 -9.16 14.57 20.88
N LEU A 22 -10.04 13.73 21.41
CA LEU A 22 -9.91 12.28 21.32
C LEU A 22 -10.19 11.78 19.90
N GLU A 23 -11.20 12.33 19.21
CA GLU A 23 -11.47 12.03 17.81
C GLU A 23 -10.36 12.55 16.89
N GLU A 24 -9.86 13.78 17.04
CA GLU A 24 -8.75 14.30 16.23
C GLU A 24 -7.47 13.48 16.38
N LYS A 25 -7.18 13.00 17.60
CA LYS A 25 -6.03 12.13 17.86
C LYS A 25 -6.23 10.71 17.35
N LEU A 26 -7.45 10.17 17.48
CA LEU A 26 -7.81 8.87 16.92
C LEU A 26 -7.80 8.91 15.38
N ILE A 27 -8.21 10.02 14.78
CA ILE A 27 -8.16 10.30 13.34
C ILE A 27 -6.72 10.53 12.88
N SER A 28 -5.86 11.19 13.67
CA SER A 28 -4.43 11.29 13.33
C SER A 28 -3.71 9.94 13.39
N ASP A 29 -4.17 9.03 14.26
CA ASP A 29 -3.60 7.69 14.45
C ASP A 29 -4.21 6.66 13.46
N ILE A 30 -5.38 6.95 12.87
CA ILE A 30 -5.85 6.28 11.65
C ILE A 30 -4.94 6.78 10.51
N LYS A 31 -4.13 5.91 9.89
CA LYS A 31 -3.30 6.23 8.71
C LYS A 31 -4.15 6.91 7.61
N LEU A 32 -4.27 8.24 7.65
CA LEU A 32 -5.08 9.04 6.73
C LEU A 32 -4.41 9.23 5.34
N GLU A 33 -3.24 8.60 5.15
CA GLU A 33 -2.41 8.63 3.95
C GLU A 33 -2.09 7.22 3.40
N SER A 34 -3.05 6.29 3.41
CA SER A 34 -2.86 4.96 2.82
C SER A 34 -2.77 5.02 1.29
N THR A 35 -1.54 5.08 0.77
CA THR A 35 -1.28 4.88 -0.66
C THR A 35 -1.06 3.39 -0.92
N CYS A 36 -1.86 2.80 -1.79
CA CYS A 36 -1.67 1.46 -2.32
C CYS A 36 -1.01 1.53 -3.70
N ILE A 37 -0.02 0.69 -3.95
CA ILE A 37 0.59 0.54 -5.27
C ILE A 37 0.17 -0.80 -5.86
N LEU A 38 -0.58 -0.78 -6.95
CA LEU A 38 -0.98 -1.97 -7.70
C LEU A 38 0.00 -2.18 -8.85
N ILE A 39 0.71 -3.30 -8.84
CA ILE A 39 1.71 -3.64 -9.85
C ILE A 39 1.22 -4.84 -10.66
N THR A 40 1.02 -4.59 -11.96
CA THR A 40 0.44 -5.56 -12.89
C THR A 40 1.47 -6.31 -13.73
N ARG A 41 2.71 -5.80 -13.75
CA ARG A 41 3.84 -6.29 -14.55
C ARG A 41 5.12 -6.26 -13.74
N ASN A 42 6.10 -7.10 -14.11
CA ASN A 42 7.44 -7.08 -13.53
C ASN A 42 8.40 -6.07 -14.21
N TYR A 43 7.86 -5.13 -14.97
CA TYR A 43 8.59 -4.06 -15.66
C TYR A 43 7.68 -2.83 -15.78
N ILE A 44 8.25 -1.64 -15.92
CA ILE A 44 7.52 -0.38 -16.11
C ILE A 44 7.45 -0.03 -17.61
N GLY A 45 6.30 0.43 -18.08
CA GLY A 45 6.08 0.81 -19.49
C GLY A 45 5.70 -0.38 -20.38
N SER A 46 5.78 -0.21 -21.71
CA SER A 46 5.22 -1.18 -22.67
C SER A 46 6.10 -1.55 -23.87
N GLU A 47 7.10 -0.74 -24.24
CA GLU A 47 7.79 -0.89 -25.53
C GLU A 47 9.15 -1.58 -25.43
N ASP A 48 9.94 -1.28 -24.38
CA ASP A 48 11.27 -1.85 -24.16
C ASP A 48 11.32 -2.59 -22.82
N GLY A 49 11.35 -3.92 -22.89
CA GLY A 49 11.39 -4.77 -21.70
C GLY A 49 12.69 -4.65 -20.89
N GLN A 50 13.82 -4.30 -21.51
CA GLN A 50 15.09 -4.12 -20.79
C GLN A 50 15.06 -2.83 -19.99
N ILE A 51 14.68 -1.73 -20.64
CA ILE A 51 14.51 -0.45 -19.96
C ILE A 51 13.41 -0.55 -18.90
N GLY A 52 12.29 -1.21 -19.19
CA GLY A 52 11.22 -1.38 -18.22
C GLY A 52 11.65 -2.15 -16.96
N GLN A 53 12.48 -3.17 -17.10
CA GLN A 53 13.04 -3.89 -15.95
C GLN A 53 14.03 -3.03 -15.16
N LEU A 54 14.89 -2.25 -15.85
CA LEU A 54 15.80 -1.31 -15.20
C LEU A 54 15.03 -0.26 -14.40
N LEU A 55 13.96 0.28 -14.96
CA LEU A 55 13.07 1.24 -14.30
C LEU A 55 12.37 0.61 -13.10
N MET A 56 11.88 -0.62 -13.20
CA MET A 56 11.28 -1.33 -12.08
C MET A 56 12.28 -1.54 -10.94
N LYS A 57 13.52 -1.94 -11.26
CA LYS A 57 14.59 -2.05 -10.27
C LYS A 57 14.89 -0.73 -9.58
N SER A 58 15.01 0.34 -10.36
CA SER A 58 15.29 1.69 -9.86
C SER A 58 14.15 2.21 -9.01
N PHE A 59 12.90 1.91 -9.39
CA PHE A 59 11.70 2.28 -8.66
C PHE A 59 11.70 1.67 -7.26
N PHE A 60 11.90 0.35 -7.14
CA PHE A 60 11.92 -0.31 -5.83
C PHE A 60 13.09 0.13 -4.96
N TYR A 61 14.28 0.31 -5.54
CA TYR A 61 15.43 0.86 -4.82
C TYR A 61 15.12 2.25 -4.25
N VAL A 62 14.62 3.18 -5.07
CA VAL A 62 14.29 4.53 -4.58
C VAL A 62 13.13 4.48 -3.57
N MET A 63 12.15 3.60 -3.78
CA MET A 63 11.04 3.41 -2.85
C MET A 63 11.52 2.86 -1.50
N SER A 64 12.51 1.96 -1.46
CA SER A 64 13.08 1.41 -0.22
C SER A 64 13.93 2.44 0.55
N GLU A 65 14.47 3.46 -0.11
CA GLU A 65 15.23 4.54 0.54
C GLU A 65 14.36 5.71 1.04
N LYS A 66 13.13 5.86 0.52
CA LYS A 66 12.23 6.97 0.92
C LYS A 66 11.75 6.85 2.37
N GLU A 67 11.62 7.95 3.09
CA GLU A 67 10.96 7.94 4.42
C GLU A 67 9.45 7.64 4.31
N THR A 68 8.76 8.31 3.40
CA THR A 68 7.33 8.06 3.15
C THR A 68 7.14 6.81 2.29
N LYS A 69 6.43 5.82 2.81
CA LYS A 69 6.14 4.54 2.15
C LYS A 69 4.65 4.41 1.80
N PRO A 70 4.29 3.60 0.79
CA PRO A 70 2.92 3.13 0.65
C PRO A 70 2.51 2.29 1.87
N SER A 71 1.22 2.15 2.10
CA SER A 71 0.71 1.18 3.08
C SER A 71 0.75 -0.24 2.50
N ASP A 72 0.47 -0.38 1.21
CA ASP A 72 0.27 -1.67 0.55
C ASP A 72 0.90 -1.68 -0.84
N ILE A 73 1.48 -2.82 -1.20
CA ILE A 73 1.91 -3.17 -2.55
C ILE A 73 1.18 -4.45 -2.95
N ILE A 74 0.38 -4.37 -4.00
CA ILE A 74 -0.39 -5.48 -4.53
C ILE A 74 0.23 -5.93 -5.84
N LEU A 75 0.65 -7.19 -5.88
CA LEU A 75 1.23 -7.85 -7.05
C LEU A 75 0.19 -8.75 -7.71
N VAL A 76 -0.18 -8.42 -8.95
CA VAL A 76 -1.10 -9.21 -9.78
C VAL A 76 -0.48 -9.52 -11.13
N ASN A 77 -1.03 -10.53 -11.83
CA ASN A 77 -0.56 -10.93 -13.15
C ASN A 77 0.97 -11.17 -13.12
N ARG A 78 1.75 -10.58 -14.03
CA ARG A 78 3.22 -10.75 -14.05
C ARG A 78 3.93 -9.98 -12.94
N GLY A 79 3.24 -9.11 -12.20
CA GLY A 79 3.80 -8.47 -11.01
C GLY A 79 4.24 -9.45 -9.94
N VAL A 80 3.63 -10.64 -9.87
CA VAL A 80 3.98 -11.65 -8.84
C VAL A 80 5.41 -12.19 -8.96
N PHE A 81 6.03 -12.09 -10.15
CA PHE A 81 7.43 -12.45 -10.33
C PHE A 81 8.38 -11.56 -9.54
N LEU A 82 7.96 -10.35 -9.14
CA LEU A 82 8.82 -9.43 -8.38
C LEU A 82 9.10 -9.93 -6.97
N ALA A 83 8.18 -10.71 -6.39
CA ALA A 83 8.30 -11.30 -5.06
C ALA A 83 8.71 -12.79 -5.08
N ALA A 84 9.03 -13.34 -6.26
CA ALA A 84 9.52 -14.70 -6.41
C ALA A 84 11.06 -14.74 -6.39
N GLU A 85 11.61 -15.92 -6.06
CA GLU A 85 13.04 -16.20 -6.04
C GLU A 85 13.75 -15.73 -7.32
N GLY A 86 14.96 -15.19 -7.16
CA GLY A 86 15.76 -14.68 -8.28
C GLY A 86 15.33 -13.31 -8.83
N SER A 87 14.26 -12.70 -8.30
CA SER A 87 13.89 -11.34 -8.68
C SER A 87 14.94 -10.31 -8.24
N PRO A 88 15.34 -9.38 -9.13
CA PRO A 88 16.38 -8.39 -8.85
C PRO A 88 15.94 -7.30 -7.85
N VAL A 89 14.68 -7.33 -7.40
CA VAL A 89 14.11 -6.34 -6.47
C VAL A 89 13.76 -6.92 -5.10
N LEU A 90 14.02 -8.21 -4.86
CA LEU A 90 13.66 -8.87 -3.59
C LEU A 90 14.24 -8.15 -2.38
N SER A 91 15.51 -7.77 -2.40
CA SER A 91 16.14 -7.06 -1.27
C SER A 91 15.37 -5.79 -0.90
N ALA A 92 14.97 -4.99 -1.90
CA ALA A 92 14.21 -3.76 -1.68
C ALA A 92 12.78 -4.03 -1.20
N LEU A 93 12.14 -5.10 -1.70
CA LEU A 93 10.84 -5.53 -1.18
C LEU A 93 10.93 -5.98 0.29
N HIS A 94 11.99 -6.70 0.66
CA HIS A 94 12.26 -7.08 2.05
C HIS A 94 12.48 -5.85 2.95
N ASP A 95 13.17 -4.83 2.47
CA ASP A 95 13.32 -3.56 3.20
C ASP A 95 11.98 -2.85 3.40
N LEU A 96 11.11 -2.88 2.40
CA LEU A 96 9.76 -2.31 2.48
C LEU A 96 8.87 -3.09 3.46
N ASP A 97 8.88 -4.41 3.41
CA ASP A 97 8.14 -5.28 4.34
C ASP A 97 8.58 -5.04 5.80
N ARG A 98 9.90 -5.00 6.04
CA ARG A 98 10.46 -4.63 7.36
C ARG A 98 10.05 -3.24 7.83
N SER A 99 9.79 -2.32 6.90
CA SER A 99 9.30 -0.97 7.17
C SER A 99 7.78 -0.91 7.39
N GLY A 100 7.09 -2.06 7.41
CA GLY A 100 5.65 -2.16 7.64
C GLY A 100 4.78 -1.94 6.40
N VAL A 101 5.34 -2.08 5.20
CA VAL A 101 4.58 -2.11 3.95
C VAL A 101 4.00 -3.51 3.76
N SER A 102 2.68 -3.61 3.61
CA SER A 102 2.01 -4.89 3.32
C SER A 102 2.25 -5.31 1.87
N ILE A 103 2.74 -6.53 1.63
CA ILE A 103 2.96 -7.06 0.28
C ILE A 103 1.99 -8.22 0.01
N MET A 104 1.07 -7.99 -0.93
CA MET A 104 0.04 -8.96 -1.32
C MET A 104 0.35 -9.58 -2.68
N CYS A 105 0.33 -10.90 -2.76
CA CYS A 105 0.61 -11.63 -4.00
C CYS A 105 -0.64 -12.43 -4.44
N CYS A 106 -1.25 -12.07 -5.56
CA CYS A 106 -2.47 -12.72 -6.03
C CYS A 106 -2.26 -14.22 -6.30
N GLY A 107 -2.93 -15.07 -5.52
CA GLY A 107 -2.80 -16.52 -5.58
C GLY A 107 -3.16 -17.12 -6.94
N THR A 108 -4.17 -16.57 -7.62
CA THR A 108 -4.52 -16.98 -8.99
C THR A 108 -3.38 -16.72 -9.96
N SER A 109 -2.67 -15.60 -9.81
CA SER A 109 -1.53 -15.25 -10.69
C SER A 109 -0.33 -16.14 -10.39
N LEU A 110 0.00 -16.35 -9.12
CA LEU A 110 1.06 -17.27 -8.68
C LEU A 110 0.84 -18.69 -9.24
N ASN A 111 -0.39 -19.20 -9.13
CA ASN A 111 -0.76 -20.53 -9.62
C ASN A 111 -0.71 -20.59 -11.15
N HIS A 112 -1.21 -19.57 -11.85
CA HIS A 112 -1.20 -19.51 -13.31
C HIS A 112 0.22 -19.55 -13.88
N PHE A 113 1.13 -18.77 -13.30
CA PHE A 113 2.53 -18.72 -13.73
C PHE A 113 3.41 -19.83 -13.11
N LYS A 114 2.84 -20.67 -12.24
CA LYS A 114 3.52 -21.78 -11.55
C LYS A 114 4.71 -21.33 -10.67
N VAL A 115 4.65 -20.12 -10.13
CA VAL A 115 5.69 -19.54 -9.26
C VAL A 115 5.27 -19.47 -7.79
N ARG A 116 4.23 -20.22 -7.41
CA ARG A 116 3.74 -20.26 -6.02
C ARG A 116 4.81 -20.77 -5.05
N GLU A 117 5.48 -21.87 -5.40
CA GLU A 117 6.51 -22.50 -4.57
C GLU A 117 7.83 -21.71 -4.59
N GLU A 118 7.96 -20.76 -5.52
CA GLU A 118 9.10 -19.84 -5.65
C GLU A 118 8.83 -18.51 -4.94
N LEU A 119 7.70 -18.35 -4.23
CA LEU A 119 7.38 -17.10 -3.55
C LEU A 119 8.32 -16.90 -2.35
N ASP A 120 9.13 -15.85 -2.41
CA ASP A 120 10.14 -15.53 -1.39
C ASP A 120 9.58 -14.56 -0.32
N LEU A 121 8.70 -13.64 -0.71
CA LEU A 121 8.15 -12.61 0.18
C LEU A 121 6.68 -12.29 -0.10
N GLY A 122 5.99 -11.79 0.94
CA GLY A 122 4.59 -11.39 0.90
C GLY A 122 3.65 -12.57 1.13
N TYR A 123 2.37 -12.27 1.32
CA TYR A 123 1.37 -13.30 1.55
C TYR A 123 0.52 -13.54 0.31
N VAL A 124 0.11 -14.80 0.15
CA VAL A 124 -0.80 -15.20 -0.92
C VAL A 124 -2.19 -14.64 -0.61
N SER A 125 -2.70 -13.79 -1.49
CA SER A 125 -4.03 -13.20 -1.41
C SER A 125 -4.99 -13.75 -2.45
N ASN A 126 -6.24 -13.33 -2.37
CA ASN A 126 -7.27 -13.53 -3.39
C ASN A 126 -7.92 -12.18 -3.78
N MET A 127 -8.87 -12.22 -4.71
CA MET A 127 -9.50 -10.99 -5.22
C MET A 127 -10.38 -10.27 -4.18
N TYR A 128 -10.96 -10.97 -3.20
CA TYR A 128 -11.69 -10.34 -2.11
C TYR A 128 -10.74 -9.49 -1.25
N ASP A 129 -9.60 -10.04 -0.84
CA ASP A 129 -8.61 -9.31 -0.04
C ASP A 129 -8.08 -8.09 -0.82
N ILE A 130 -7.75 -8.28 -2.09
CA ILE A 130 -7.25 -7.21 -2.97
C ILE A 130 -8.28 -6.09 -3.10
N LEU A 131 -9.56 -6.45 -3.37
CA LEU A 131 -10.61 -5.46 -3.51
C LEU A 131 -10.85 -4.70 -2.21
N GLU A 132 -10.78 -5.36 -1.06
CA GLU A 132 -10.90 -4.72 0.25
C GLU A 132 -9.82 -3.65 0.45
N VAL A 133 -8.56 -3.96 0.17
CA VAL A 133 -7.46 -2.99 0.27
C VAL A 133 -7.62 -1.86 -0.73
N LEU A 134 -7.94 -2.16 -1.99
CA LEU A 134 -8.14 -1.15 -3.03
C LEU A 134 -9.29 -0.18 -2.70
N MET A 135 -10.39 -0.67 -2.13
CA MET A 135 -11.54 0.14 -1.74
C MET A 135 -11.31 0.97 -0.47
N LYS A 136 -10.41 0.53 0.41
CA LYS A 136 -10.00 1.27 1.62
C LYS A 136 -8.86 2.27 1.38
N ALA A 137 -8.08 2.07 0.32
CA ALA A 137 -6.94 2.94 0.00
C ALA A 137 -7.42 4.35 -0.36
N ARG A 138 -6.77 5.37 0.21
CA ARG A 138 -7.03 6.77 -0.15
C ARG A 138 -6.56 7.07 -1.57
N LYS A 139 -5.45 6.46 -1.98
CA LYS A 139 -4.84 6.64 -3.29
C LYS A 139 -4.35 5.30 -3.80
N VAL A 140 -4.70 5.00 -5.05
CA VAL A 140 -4.13 3.85 -5.78
C VAL A 140 -3.24 4.38 -6.89
N ILE A 141 -2.01 3.88 -6.95
CA ILE A 141 -1.07 4.11 -8.06
C ILE A 141 -0.91 2.78 -8.77
N THR A 142 -1.17 2.74 -10.07
CA THR A 142 -1.05 1.52 -10.87
C THR A 142 0.21 1.58 -11.74
N LEU A 143 0.99 0.49 -11.72
CA LEU A 143 2.19 0.27 -12.54
C LEU A 143 2.03 -0.94 -13.48
#